data_AF-A0A5N9E4A7-F1
#
_entry.id   AF-A0A5N9E4A7-F1
#
_cell.length_a   1.000
_cell.length_b   1.000
_cell.length_c   1.000
_cell.angle_alpha   90.00
_cell.angle_beta   90.00
_cell.angle_gamma   90.00
#
_symmetry.space_group_name_H-M   'P 1'
#
loop_
_entity.id
_entity.type
_entity.pdbx_description
1 polymer ?
#
loop_
_entity_poly.entity_id
_entity_poly.type
_entity_poly.pdbx_seq_one_letter_code
_entity_poly.pdbx_strand_id
1 'polypeptide(L)' 'MKVINFTASRHAVFYSPLIALISEGFLEKYEIKGVYHTPSPNVNVYEKISSGEIDVSQSAVSQSWNLLEKNI' A
#
# COMPACT_ATOMS: atom_id res chain seq x y z
N MET A 1 8.11 0.35 -19.17
CA MET A 1 8.12 0.68 -17.73
C MET A 1 6.76 0.32 -17.13
N LYS A 2 6.71 -0.64 -16.21
CA LYS A 2 5.47 -1.12 -15.56
C LYS A 2 5.04 -0.13 -14.47
N VAL A 3 3.77 0.23 -14.41
CA VAL A 3 3.24 1.06 -13.31
C VAL A 3 2.75 0.15 -12.19
N ILE A 4 3.09 0.48 -10.94
CA ILE A 4 2.56 -0.16 -9.74
C ILE A 4 2.03 0.93 -8.81
N ASN A 5 0.78 0.80 -8.40
CA ASN A 5 0.08 1.70 -7.50
C ASN A 5 0.23 1.22 -6.06
N PHE A 6 0.80 2.07 -5.23
CA PHE A 6 1.09 1.80 -3.83
C PHE A 6 0.23 2.66 -2.92
N THR A 7 -0.10 2.14 -1.75
CA THR A 7 -0.64 2.93 -0.64
C THR A 7 -0.21 2.35 0.72
N ALA A 8 -0.66 2.96 1.80
CA ALA A 8 -0.62 2.38 3.13
C ALA A 8 -2.03 2.36 3.73
N SER A 9 -2.31 1.51 4.71
CA SER A 9 -3.63 1.47 5.36
C SER A 9 -3.99 2.76 6.10
N ARG A 10 -2.98 3.55 6.47
CA ARG A 10 -3.10 4.89 7.07
C ARG A 10 -1.83 5.69 6.78
N HIS A 11 -1.92 7.01 6.74
CA HIS A 11 -0.73 7.84 6.60
C HIS A 11 -0.06 7.98 7.98
N ALA A 12 1.13 7.38 8.15
CA ALA A 12 1.90 7.42 9.39
C ALA A 12 3.40 7.23 9.13
N VAL A 13 4.23 7.73 10.05
CA VAL A 13 5.70 7.69 9.93
C VAL A 13 6.27 6.27 9.79
N PHE A 14 5.57 5.25 10.29
CA PHE A 14 5.99 3.85 10.22
C PHE A 14 6.05 3.30 8.79
N TYR A 15 5.46 4.00 7.82
CA TYR A 15 5.45 3.61 6.40
C TYR A 15 6.52 4.36 5.58
N SER A 16 7.41 5.11 6.23
CA SER A 16 8.51 5.81 5.56
C SER A 16 9.41 4.90 4.70
N PRO A 17 9.67 3.61 5.02
CA PRO A 17 10.45 2.75 4.13
C PRO A 17 9.78 2.52 2.77
N LEU A 18 8.45 2.35 2.73
CA LEU A 18 7.70 2.22 1.47
C LEU A 18 7.74 3.51 0.67
N ILE A 19 7.60 4.65 1.33
CA ILE A 19 7.66 5.95 0.66
C ILE A 19 9.05 6.19 0.08
N ALA A 20 10.12 5.85 0.82
CA ALA A 20 11.50 5.96 0.36
C ALA A 20 11.80 5.03 -0.82
N LEU A 21 11.29 3.78 -0.80
CA LEU A 21 11.37 2.83 -1.92
C LEU A 21 10.85 3.44 -3.23
N ILE A 22 9.75 4.20 -3.14
CA ILE A 22 9.07 4.79 -4.30
C ILE A 22 9.75 6.10 -4.75
N SER A 23 10.23 6.90 -3.80
CA SER A 23 10.68 8.27 -4.08
C SER A 23 12.12 8.38 -4.59
N GLU A 24 12.98 7.42 -4.22
CA GLU A 24 14.44 7.52 -4.45
C GLU A 24 14.92 6.77 -5.72
N GLY A 25 14.03 6.56 -6.69
CA GLY A 25 14.38 5.93 -7.98
C GLY A 25 14.82 4.46 -7.89
N PHE A 26 14.69 3.81 -6.72
CA PHE A 26 15.08 2.41 -6.55
C PHE A 26 14.33 1.49 -7.53
N LEU A 27 13.03 1.72 -7.70
CA LEU A 27 12.16 0.93 -8.59
C LEU A 27 12.49 1.14 -10.07
N GLU A 28 13.04 2.30 -10.44
CA GLU A 28 13.37 2.61 -11.84
C GLU A 28 14.48 1.70 -12.38
N LYS A 29 15.40 1.25 -11.50
CA LYS A 29 16.44 0.24 -11.82
C LYS A 29 15.86 -1.08 -12.31
N TYR A 30 14.59 -1.34 -12.02
CA TYR A 30 13.85 -2.55 -12.39
C TYR A 30 12.74 -2.25 -13.41
N GLU A 31 12.80 -1.10 -14.10
CA GLU A 31 11.80 -0.67 -15.07
C GLU A 31 10.37 -0.55 -14.49
N ILE A 32 10.28 -0.22 -13.20
CA ILE A 32 9.03 -0.02 -12.47
C ILE A 32 8.87 1.46 -12.12
N LYS A 33 7.70 2.03 -12.44
CA LYS A 33 7.23 3.33 -11.96
C LYS A 33 6.28 3.10 -10.78
N GLY A 34 6.76 3.41 -9.58
CA GLY A 34 5.90 3.43 -8.39
C GLY A 34 5.09 4.71 -8.31
N VAL A 35 3.79 4.60 -8.03
CA VAL A 35 2.91 5.74 -7.75
C VAL A 35 2.34 5.56 -6.36
N TYR A 36 2.69 6.46 -5.42
CA TYR A 36 2.16 6.42 -4.06
C TYR A 36 0.88 7.26 -3.95
N HIS A 37 -0.20 6.62 -3.51
CA HIS A 37 -1.48 7.26 -3.22
C HIS A 37 -1.62 7.44 -1.72
N THR A 38 -1.79 8.68 -1.27
CA THR A 38 -2.02 8.96 0.15
C THR A 38 -3.41 8.42 0.53
N PRO A 39 -3.51 7.57 1.58
CA PRO A 39 -4.80 6.97 1.94
C PRO A 39 -5.75 8.03 2.50
N SER A 40 -6.97 8.08 1.97
CA SER A 40 -8.05 8.87 2.55
C SER A 40 -8.56 8.23 3.84
N PRO A 41 -9.03 9.04 4.82
CA PRO A 41 -9.70 8.51 6.01
C PRO A 41 -10.87 7.60 5.63
N ASN A 42 -11.10 6.55 6.41
CA ASN A 42 -12.23 5.61 6.27
C ASN A 42 -12.28 4.80 4.96
N VAL A 43 -11.20 4.76 4.18
CA VAL A 43 -11.10 3.90 3.00
C VAL A 43 -10.71 2.48 3.39
N ASN A 44 -11.47 1.50 2.89
CA ASN A 44 -11.10 0.10 2.99
C ASN A 44 -10.05 -0.25 1.91
N VAL A 45 -8.83 -0.57 2.35
CA VAL A 45 -7.74 -0.86 1.40
C VAL A 45 -7.94 -2.17 0.64
N TYR A 46 -8.65 -3.14 1.22
CA TYR A 46 -8.96 -4.40 0.55
C TYR A 46 -9.89 -4.19 -0.65
N GLU A 47 -10.84 -3.27 -0.55
CA GLU A 47 -11.71 -2.88 -1.67
C GLU A 47 -10.91 -2.23 -2.79
N LYS A 48 -9.96 -1.32 -2.47
CA LYS A 48 -9.11 -0.70 -3.48
C LYS A 48 -8.22 -1.71 -4.21
N ILE A 49 -7.66 -2.68 -3.49
CA ILE A 49 -6.92 -3.79 -4.11
C ILE A 49 -7.84 -4.62 -5.01
N SER A 50 -9.02 -4.99 -4.52
CA SER A 50 -9.97 -5.80 -5.28
C SER A 50 -10.49 -5.11 -6.55
N SER A 51 -10.59 -3.79 -6.53
CA SER A 51 -10.99 -2.97 -7.68
C SER A 51 -9.87 -2.73 -8.71
N GLY A 52 -8.63 -3.08 -8.37
CA GLY A 52 -7.45 -2.79 -9.20
C GLY A 52 -6.96 -1.34 -9.13
N GLU A 53 -7.50 -0.50 -8.26
CA GLU A 53 -7.03 0.88 -8.05
C GLU A 53 -5.65 0.91 -7.36
N ILE A 54 -5.39 -0.06 -6.48
CA ILE A 54 -4.13 -0.22 -5.75
C ILE A 54 -3.59 -1.62 -6.01
N ASP A 55 -2.30 -1.73 -6.33
CA ASP A 55 -1.62 -3.01 -6.54
C ASP A 55 -1.00 -3.55 -5.24
N VAL A 56 -0.46 -2.64 -4.41
CA VAL A 56 0.26 -2.99 -3.18
C VAL A 56 -0.14 -2.03 -2.06
N SER A 57 -0.44 -2.58 -0.89
CA SER A 57 -0.63 -1.79 0.34
C SER A 57 0.27 -2.30 1.46
N GLN A 58 0.85 -1.37 2.23
CA GLN A 58 1.45 -1.69 3.53
C GLN A 58 0.46 -1.40 4.66
N SER A 59 0.22 -2.42 5.49
CA SER A 59 -0.69 -2.34 6.64
C SER A 59 -0.02 -2.85 7.90
N ALA A 60 -0.52 -2.44 9.07
CA ALA A 60 -0.11 -3.08 10.32
C ALA A 60 -0.70 -4.51 10.38
N VAL A 61 0.06 -5.48 10.88
CA VAL A 61 -0.39 -6.88 11.01
C VAL A 61 -1.68 -6.98 11.84
N SER A 62 -1.86 -6.09 12.82
CA SER A 62 -3.06 -6.05 13.65
C SER A 62 -4.35 -5.72 12.90
N GLN A 63 -4.27 -5.19 11.68
CA GLN A 63 -5.45 -5.00 10.83
C GLN A 63 -6.09 -6.34 10.43
N SER A 64 -5.33 -7.44 10.42
CA SER A 64 -5.85 -8.78 10.11
C SER A 64 -6.41 -9.51 11.33
N TRP A 65 -6.17 -9.06 12.56
CA TRP A 65 -6.58 -9.80 13.77
C TRP A 65 -8.08 -10.00 13.85
N ASN A 66 -8.88 -8.97 13.57
CA ASN A 66 -10.34 -9.09 13.59
C ASN A 66 -10.89 -10.11 12.58
N LEU A 67 -10.22 -10.29 11.43
CA LEU A 67 -10.58 -11.32 10.45
C LEU A 67 -10.20 -12.71 10.99
N LEU A 68 -8.97 -12.85 11.47
CA LEU A 68 -8.42 -14.09 12.01
C LEU A 68 -9.19 -14.58 13.26
N GLU A 69 -9.53 -13.68 14.17
CA GLU A 69 -10.29 -13.99 15.40
C GLU A 69 -11.72 -14.41 15.11
N LYS A 70 -12.31 -13.91 14.01
CA LYS A 70 -13.68 -14.25 13.60
C LYS A 70 -13.75 -15.51 12.73
N ASN A 71 -12.62 -16.14 12.38
CA ASN A 71 -12.52 -17.24 11.40
C ASN A 71 -13.21 -16.90 10.07
N ILE A 72 -13.07 -15.66 9.59
CA ILE A 72 -13.61 -15.20 8.29
C ILE A 72 -12.46 -15.08 7.29
#